data_AF-A0A1B8YB46-F1
#
_entry.id   AF-A0A1B8YB46-F1
#
_cell.length_a   1.000
_cell.length_b   1.000
_cell.length_c   1.000
_cell.angle_alpha   90.00
_cell.angle_beta   90.00
_cell.angle_gamma   90.00
#
_symmetry.space_group_name_H-M   'P 1'
#
loop_
_entity.id
_entity.type
_entity.pdbx_description
1 polymer ?
#
loop_
_entity_poly.entity_id
_entity_poly.type
_entity_poly.pdbx_seq_one_letter_code
_entity_poly.pdbx_strand_id
1 'polypeptide(L)'
;MWPVFITFVLICGYKYIDSDIPSKIELQKAQGWNAYFQVALKGGEFLIAGFVMAVFIDVLLYLAMYIMNVPAYLGAKYTQFTFATDLNGLRYATASFFSWIVVISTVLMSISQASIAKNRSENYAYRIKAIRNNAKKDSVNELLLESLECGLLVMVTLKSRKVYVGMVDEANFYNFHTHSDAMVSIIPFISGYRDKDSLSFMVEHNYTDIYSRKEITLNSEPLSVYQFRHILPIDQIESFSLFDVDTYISFEEEYSKHPFVENSNNNDEAAV
;
A
#
# COMPACT_ATOMS: atom_id res chain seq x y z
N MET A 1 18.22 11.87 27.40
CA MET A 1 19.15 11.56 26.30
C MET A 1 18.69 10.35 25.48
N TRP A 2 18.43 9.19 26.10
CA TRP A 2 17.94 7.99 25.38
C TRP A 2 16.68 8.16 24.51
N PRO A 3 15.64 8.92 24.95
CA PRO A 3 14.46 9.14 24.11
C PRO A 3 14.77 9.85 22.80
N VAL A 4 15.75 10.76 22.80
CA VAL A 4 16.14 11.52 21.60
C VAL A 4 16.73 10.59 20.54
N PHE A 5 17.57 9.64 20.94
CA PHE A 5 18.13 8.64 20.01
C PHE A 5 17.04 7.75 19.41
N ILE A 6 16.06 7.34 20.22
CA ILE A 6 14.92 6.55 19.73
C ILE A 6 14.12 7.35 18.69
N THR A 7 13.88 8.64 18.94
CA THR A 7 13.19 9.51 17.98
C THR A 7 13.95 9.62 16.65
N PHE A 8 15.28 9.74 16.67
CA PHE A 8 16.08 9.77 15.43
C PHE A 8 15.96 8.47 14.62
N VAL A 9 15.98 7.32 15.31
CA VAL A 9 15.81 6.00 14.67
C VAL A 9 14.43 5.90 14.03
N LEU A 10 13.38 6.37 14.71
CA LEU A 10 12.02 6.40 14.17
C LEU A 10 11.90 7.32 12.95
N ILE A 11 12.48 8.52 13.01
CA ILE A 11 12.49 9.46 11.88
C ILE A 11 13.19 8.83 10.66
N CYS A 12 14.30 8.13 10.87
CA CYS A 12 15.03 7.42 9.82
C CYS A 12 14.21 6.29 9.19
N GLY A 13 13.50 5.51 10.01
CA GLY A 13 12.58 4.48 9.54
C GLY A 13 11.42 5.06 8.73
N TYR A 14 10.80 6.14 9.22
CA TYR A 14 9.68 6.80 8.58
C TYR A 14 10.07 7.37 7.21
N LYS A 15 11.21 8.06 7.11
CA LYS A 15 11.69 8.65 5.85
C LYS A 15 11.88 7.59 4.76
N TYR A 16 12.36 6.40 5.13
CA TYR A 16 12.50 5.30 4.19
C TYR A 16 11.13 4.77 3.75
N ILE A 17 10.23 4.51 4.71
CA ILE A 17 8.90 3.98 4.42
C ILE A 17 8.10 4.93 3.52
N ASP A 18 8.18 6.24 3.74
CA ASP A 18 7.50 7.22 2.87
C ASP A 18 8.05 7.23 1.43
N SER A 19 9.31 6.83 1.26
CA SER A 19 9.99 6.77 -0.05
C SER A 19 9.78 5.43 -0.78
N ASP A 20 9.49 4.34 -0.06
CA ASP A 20 9.30 3.00 -0.63
C ASP A 20 7.80 2.64 -0.74
N ILE A 21 7.31 2.43 -1.96
CA ILE A 21 5.88 2.22 -2.24
C ILE A 21 5.30 0.99 -1.51
N PRO A 22 5.90 -0.22 -1.60
CA PRO A 22 5.38 -1.37 -0.87
C PRO A 22 5.27 -1.14 0.64
N SER A 23 6.33 -0.59 1.25
CA SER A 23 6.36 -0.30 2.68
C SER A 23 5.33 0.75 3.08
N LYS A 24 5.13 1.78 2.24
CA LYS A 24 4.12 2.82 2.44
C LYS A 24 2.70 2.26 2.47
N ILE A 25 2.39 1.32 1.57
CA ILE A 25 1.08 0.66 1.52
C ILE A 25 0.85 -0.17 2.79
N GLU A 26 1.88 -0.90 3.25
CA GLU A 26 1.78 -1.68 4.49
C GLU A 26 1.59 -0.80 5.73
N LEU A 27 2.23 0.37 5.76
CA LEU A 27 2.07 1.36 6.83
C LEU A 27 0.65 1.95 6.88
N GLN A 28 0.06 2.27 5.74
CA GLN A 28 -1.31 2.81 5.68
C GLN A 28 -2.35 1.79 6.12
N LYS A 29 -2.12 0.49 5.87
CA LYS A 29 -2.98 -0.60 6.35
C LYS A 29 -2.81 -0.87 7.85
N ALA A 30 -1.70 -0.44 8.46
CA ALA A 30 -1.43 -0.70 9.86
C ALA A 30 -2.31 0.18 10.76
N GLN A 31 -3.08 -0.45 11.66
CA GLN A 31 -3.93 0.25 12.60
C GLN A 31 -3.25 0.44 13.97
N GLY A 32 -3.45 1.61 14.57
CA GLY A 32 -3.04 1.92 15.93
C GLY A 32 -1.52 1.75 16.16
N TRP A 33 -1.15 0.89 17.10
CA TRP A 33 0.25 0.73 17.51
C TRP A 33 1.13 -0.01 16.50
N ASN A 34 0.54 -0.81 15.60
CA ASN A 34 1.27 -1.58 14.61
C ASN A 34 2.05 -0.69 13.63
N ALA A 35 1.53 0.51 13.33
CA ALA A 35 2.21 1.49 12.48
C ALA A 35 3.56 1.94 13.07
N TYR A 36 3.61 2.18 14.38
CA TYR A 36 4.86 2.57 15.05
C TYR A 36 5.90 1.45 15.04
N PHE A 37 5.47 0.19 15.21
CA PHE A 37 6.38 -0.96 15.16
C PHE A 37 6.98 -1.17 13.77
N GLN A 38 6.20 -0.98 12.70
CA GLN A 38 6.72 -1.07 11.33
C GLN A 38 7.81 -0.01 11.07
N VAL A 39 7.56 1.24 11.49
CA VAL A 39 8.55 2.31 11.42
C VAL A 39 9.79 1.99 12.25
N ALA A 40 9.60 1.48 13.46
CA ALA A 40 10.69 1.11 14.36
C ALA A 40 11.54 -0.06 13.83
N LEU A 41 10.93 -1.05 13.17
CA LEU A 41 11.66 -2.17 12.57
C LEU A 41 12.62 -1.70 11.48
N LYS A 42 12.17 -0.84 10.57
CA LYS A 42 13.04 -0.24 9.54
C LYS A 42 14.09 0.70 10.12
N GLY A 43 13.73 1.49 11.12
CA GLY A 43 14.72 2.27 11.88
C GLY A 43 15.79 1.38 12.54
N GLY A 44 15.37 0.25 13.12
CA GLY A 44 16.26 -0.73 13.74
C GLY A 44 17.22 -1.40 12.76
N GLU A 45 16.74 -1.76 11.56
CA GLU A 45 17.61 -2.25 10.47
C GLU A 45 18.72 -1.24 10.14
N PHE A 46 18.39 0.06 10.05
CA PHE A 46 19.39 1.11 9.82
C PHE A 46 20.32 1.32 11.01
N LEU A 47 19.84 1.17 12.24
CA LEU A 47 20.67 1.28 13.43
C LEU A 47 21.73 0.17 13.47
N ILE A 48 21.33 -1.07 13.15
CA ILE A 48 22.26 -2.21 13.07
C ILE A 48 23.29 -1.97 11.96
N ALA A 49 22.85 -1.55 10.77
CA ALA A 49 23.75 -1.23 9.66
C ALA A 49 24.71 -0.06 10.00
N GLY A 50 24.18 0.98 10.66
CA GLY A 50 24.95 2.13 11.13
C GLY A 50 25.98 1.74 12.20
N PHE A 51 25.64 0.82 13.10
CA PHE A 51 26.58 0.27 14.08
C PHE A 51 27.72 -0.51 13.41
N VAL A 52 27.42 -1.39 12.45
CA VAL A 52 28.45 -2.13 11.70
C VAL A 52 29.37 -1.16 10.95
N MET A 53 28.81 -0.14 10.30
CA MET A 53 29.58 0.90 9.62
C MET A 53 30.45 1.71 10.60
N ALA A 54 29.92 2.04 11.78
CA ALA A 54 30.67 2.76 12.81
C ALA A 54 31.86 1.95 13.33
N VAL A 55 31.66 0.65 13.60
CA VAL A 55 32.75 -0.28 13.96
C VAL A 55 33.80 -0.35 12.85
N PHE A 56 33.37 -0.41 11.58
CA PHE A 56 34.30 -0.42 10.46
C PHE A 56 35.12 0.87 10.37
N ILE A 57 34.49 2.04 10.53
CA ILE A 57 35.17 3.35 10.56
C ILE A 57 36.16 3.41 11.73
N ASP A 58 35.76 2.94 12.92
CA ASP A 58 36.60 2.94 14.10
C ASP A 58 37.83 2.04 13.91
N VAL A 59 37.65 0.83 13.37
CA VAL A 59 38.76 -0.06 13.01
C VAL A 59 39.71 0.60 12.01
N LEU A 60 39.20 1.32 11.00
CA LEU A 60 40.03 2.06 10.06
C LEU A 60 40.82 3.19 10.73
N LEU A 61 40.24 3.89 11.71
CA LEU A 61 40.95 4.92 12.48
C LEU A 61 42.09 4.31 13.29
N TYR A 62 41.86 3.19 13.97
CA TYR A 62 42.91 2.47 14.70
C TYR A 62 43.99 1.91 13.78
N LEU A 63 43.61 1.39 12.62
CA LEU A 63 44.55 0.89 11.61
C LEU A 63 45.42 2.02 11.05
N ALA A 64 44.82 3.18 10.72
CA ALA A 64 45.57 4.36 10.27
C ALA A 64 46.54 4.86 11.35
N MET A 65 46.10 4.90 12.62
CA MET A 65 46.97 5.24 13.74
C MET A 65 48.15 4.26 13.86
N TYR A 66 47.89 2.96 13.72
CA TYR A 66 48.93 1.93 13.77
C TYR A 66 49.94 2.11 12.63
N ILE A 67 49.49 2.32 11.40
CA ILE A 67 50.36 2.54 10.22
C ILE A 67 51.25 3.78 10.43
N MET A 68 50.68 4.89 10.89
CA MET A 68 51.46 6.11 11.16
C MET A 68 52.48 5.94 12.29
N ASN A 69 52.28 4.97 13.18
CA ASN A 69 53.20 4.63 14.26
C ASN A 69 54.21 3.54 13.89
N VAL A 70 54.14 2.93 12.70
CA VAL A 70 55.12 1.91 12.25
C VAL A 70 56.57 2.42 12.31
N PRO A 71 56.91 3.64 11.83
CA PRO A 71 58.27 4.15 11.96
C PRO A 71 58.72 4.33 13.42
N ALA A 72 57.82 4.66 14.35
CA ALA A 72 58.12 4.74 15.78
C ALA A 72 58.39 3.35 16.36
N TYR A 73 57.64 2.32 15.96
CA TYR A 73 57.90 0.93 16.35
C TYR A 73 59.23 0.40 15.79
N LEU A 74 59.69 0.94 14.66
CA LEU A 74 61.00 0.64 14.04
C LEU A 74 62.16 1.49 14.61
N GLY A 75 61.92 2.30 15.65
CA GLY A 75 62.97 3.02 16.38
C GLY A 75 63.21 4.47 15.94
N ALA A 76 62.35 5.05 15.10
CA ALA A 76 62.42 6.48 14.79
C ALA A 76 61.98 7.34 15.99
N LYS A 77 62.69 8.44 16.24
CA LYS A 77 62.43 9.35 17.37
C LYS A 77 61.40 10.41 16.99
N TYR A 78 60.12 10.08 17.11
CA TYR A 78 59.02 11.04 17.11
C TYR A 78 57.93 10.60 18.11
N THR A 79 57.06 11.53 18.48
CA THR A 79 55.94 11.25 19.40
C THR A 79 54.91 10.34 18.74
N GLN A 80 54.53 9.25 19.41
CA GLN A 80 53.49 8.34 18.91
C GLN A 80 52.17 9.08 18.73
N PHE A 81 51.50 8.81 17.62
CA PHE A 81 50.16 9.29 17.34
C PHE A 81 49.14 8.53 18.19
N THR A 82 48.32 9.23 18.98
CA THR A 82 47.26 8.68 19.83
C THR A 82 45.87 9.13 19.42
N PHE A 83 45.72 9.70 18.22
CA PHE A 83 44.48 10.38 17.83
C PHE A 83 43.23 9.50 17.90
N ALA A 84 43.30 8.20 17.60
CA ALA A 84 42.13 7.32 17.66
C ALA A 84 41.65 7.10 19.11
N THR A 85 42.58 6.90 20.04
CA THR A 85 42.27 6.80 21.48
C THR A 85 41.81 8.13 22.05
N ASP A 86 42.43 9.23 21.62
CA ASP A 86 42.07 10.58 22.09
C ASP A 86 40.67 10.96 21.63
N LEU A 87 40.32 10.68 20.36
CA LEU A 87 38.98 10.90 19.81
C LEU A 87 37.93 10.06 20.53
N ASN A 88 38.18 8.76 20.75
CA ASN A 88 37.24 7.90 21.48
C ASN A 88 37.10 8.28 22.97
N GLY A 89 38.12 8.90 23.55
CA GLY A 89 38.07 9.48 24.90
C GLY A 89 37.23 10.75 25.01
N LEU A 90 36.93 11.44 23.89
CA LEU A 90 36.09 12.63 23.89
C LEU A 90 34.64 12.26 24.21
N ARG A 91 34.08 13.00 25.16
CA ARG A 91 32.66 12.90 25.53
C ARG A 91 31.99 14.22 25.22
N TYR A 92 30.94 14.18 24.41
CA TYR A 92 30.11 15.33 24.09
C TYR A 92 28.66 15.03 24.49
N ALA A 93 28.06 15.94 25.26
CA ALA A 93 26.71 15.79 25.79
C ALA A 93 26.49 14.44 26.51
N THR A 94 27.40 14.03 27.41
CA THR A 94 27.36 12.76 28.17
C THR A 94 27.58 11.48 27.34
N ALA A 95 27.44 11.54 26.02
CA ALA A 95 27.67 10.43 25.09
C ALA A 95 29.14 10.34 24.63
N SER A 96 29.60 9.12 24.34
CA SER A 96 30.94 8.88 23.77
C SER A 96 30.99 9.29 22.29
N PHE A 97 32.17 9.62 21.79
CA PHE A 97 32.40 9.87 20.37
C PHE A 97 31.89 8.73 19.48
N PHE A 98 32.13 7.48 19.88
CA PHE A 98 31.62 6.29 19.19
C PHE A 98 30.09 6.30 19.04
N SER A 99 29.35 6.69 20.08
CA SER A 99 27.88 6.79 20.02
C SER A 99 27.43 7.81 18.97
N TRP A 100 28.15 8.92 18.81
CA TRP A 100 27.87 9.91 17.77
C TRP A 100 28.18 9.40 16.37
N ILE A 101 29.26 8.64 16.19
CA ILE A 101 29.55 7.97 14.91
C ILE A 101 28.41 7.03 14.53
N VAL A 102 27.92 6.19 15.46
CA VAL A 102 26.80 5.28 15.19
C VAL A 102 25.57 6.02 14.71
N VAL A 103 25.23 7.15 15.35
CA VAL A 103 24.06 7.96 14.96
C VAL A 103 24.25 8.58 13.59
N ILE A 104 25.41 9.17 13.32
CA ILE A 104 25.73 9.78 12.01
C ILE A 104 25.69 8.71 10.92
N SER A 105 26.33 7.56 11.12
CA SER A 105 26.31 6.43 10.19
C SER A 105 24.88 5.91 9.94
N THR A 106 24.05 5.82 10.98
CA THR A 106 22.64 5.42 10.85
C THR A 106 21.85 6.40 9.99
N VAL A 107 22.03 7.71 10.23
CA VAL A 107 21.37 8.77 9.44
C VAL A 107 21.82 8.73 7.98
N LEU A 108 23.12 8.59 7.73
CA LEU A 108 23.67 8.48 6.37
C LEU A 108 23.11 7.26 5.62
N MET A 109 23.04 6.10 6.28
CA MET A 109 22.44 4.89 5.72
C MET A 109 20.97 5.09 5.38
N SER A 110 20.19 5.69 6.28
CA SER A 110 18.78 5.99 6.05
C SER A 110 18.58 6.93 4.86
N ILE A 111 19.38 7.99 4.74
CA ILE A 111 19.30 8.92 3.61
C ILE A 111 19.65 8.22 2.30
N SER A 112 20.73 7.43 2.28
CA SER A 112 21.15 6.68 1.10
C SER A 112 20.06 5.72 0.62
N GLN A 113 19.55 4.89 1.54
CA GLN A 113 18.50 3.91 1.23
C GLN A 113 17.18 4.56 0.85
N ALA A 114 16.79 5.65 1.51
CA ALA A 114 15.60 6.43 1.15
C ALA A 114 15.74 7.06 -0.24
N SER A 115 16.92 7.56 -0.60
CA SER A 115 17.17 8.10 -1.94
C SER A 115 17.09 7.02 -3.03
N ILE A 116 17.62 5.83 -2.74
CA ILE A 116 17.54 4.68 -3.66
C ILE A 116 16.08 4.23 -3.81
N ALA A 117 15.35 4.12 -2.70
CA ALA A 117 13.93 3.78 -2.70
C ALA A 117 13.10 4.81 -3.48
N LYS A 118 13.37 6.11 -3.26
CA LYS A 118 12.71 7.20 -4.00
C LYS A 118 12.96 7.10 -5.50
N ASN A 119 14.22 6.94 -5.92
CA ASN A 119 14.55 6.79 -7.34
C ASN A 119 13.88 5.55 -7.96
N ARG A 120 13.75 4.46 -7.20
CA ARG A 120 13.00 3.27 -7.62
C ARG A 120 11.50 3.53 -7.74
N SER A 121 10.93 4.30 -6.81
CA SER A 121 9.51 4.67 -6.76
C SER A 121 9.08 5.60 -7.90
N GLU A 122 10.00 6.42 -8.40
CA GLU A 122 9.79 7.32 -9.54
C GLU A 122 9.61 6.54 -10.85
N ASN A 123 10.14 5.30 -10.93
CA ASN A 123 9.90 4.43 -12.06
C ASN A 123 8.44 3.95 -12.10
N TYR A 124 7.68 4.42 -13.09
CA TYR A 124 6.27 4.08 -13.29
C TYR A 124 6.04 2.57 -13.35
N ALA A 125 6.87 1.81 -14.07
CA ALA A 125 6.71 0.36 -14.20
C ALA A 125 6.90 -0.37 -12.86
N TYR A 126 7.84 0.09 -12.02
CA TYR A 126 8.02 -0.44 -10.67
C TYR A 126 6.80 -0.14 -9.79
N ARG A 127 6.29 1.09 -9.84
CA ARG A 127 5.11 1.51 -9.07
C ARG A 127 3.89 0.65 -9.39
N ILE A 128 3.57 0.50 -10.67
CA ILE A 128 2.43 -0.33 -11.11
C ILE A 128 2.62 -1.79 -10.69
N LYS A 129 3.83 -2.34 -10.85
CA LYS A 129 4.15 -3.71 -10.43
C LYS A 129 3.99 -3.91 -8.91
N ALA A 130 4.44 -2.95 -8.11
CA ALA A 130 4.32 -2.99 -6.65
C ALA A 130 2.85 -2.95 -6.21
N ILE A 131 2.05 -2.07 -6.81
CA ILE A 131 0.60 -1.97 -6.56
C ILE A 131 -0.10 -3.27 -6.95
N ARG A 132 0.17 -3.80 -8.15
CA ARG A 132 -0.40 -5.08 -8.62
C ARG A 132 -0.08 -6.23 -7.67
N ASN A 133 1.17 -6.32 -7.22
CA ASN A 133 1.57 -7.37 -6.29
C ASN A 133 0.92 -7.20 -4.90
N ASN A 134 0.62 -5.96 -4.48
CA ASN A 134 -0.13 -5.72 -3.25
C ASN A 134 -1.61 -6.05 -3.40
N ALA A 135 -2.22 -5.72 -4.54
CA ALA A 135 -3.61 -6.02 -4.85
C ALA A 135 -3.91 -7.52 -4.77
N LYS A 136 -3.00 -8.37 -5.26
CA LYS A 136 -3.09 -9.84 -5.15
C LYS A 136 -3.05 -10.40 -3.73
N LYS A 137 -2.74 -9.59 -2.71
CA LYS A 137 -2.78 -10.01 -1.30
C LYS A 137 -4.17 -9.84 -0.67
N ASP A 138 -5.08 -9.12 -1.34
CA ASP A 138 -6.38 -8.73 -0.81
C ASP A 138 -7.47 -9.05 -1.84
N SER A 139 -8.47 -9.85 -1.48
CA SER A 139 -9.45 -10.40 -2.43
C SER A 139 -10.26 -9.34 -3.17
N VAL A 140 -10.58 -8.22 -2.51
CA VAL A 140 -11.32 -7.12 -3.14
C VAL A 140 -10.43 -6.42 -4.17
N ASN A 141 -9.20 -6.06 -3.79
CA ASN A 141 -8.26 -5.44 -4.72
C ASN A 141 -7.84 -6.37 -5.87
N GLU A 142 -7.75 -7.67 -5.62
CA GLU A 142 -7.49 -8.67 -6.65
C GLU A 142 -8.61 -8.71 -7.68
N LEU A 143 -9.87 -8.73 -7.24
CA LEU A 143 -11.02 -8.72 -8.13
C LEU A 143 -11.14 -7.40 -8.91
N LEU A 144 -10.86 -6.25 -8.27
CA LEU A 144 -10.77 -4.96 -8.96
C LEU A 144 -9.67 -4.94 -10.03
N LEU A 145 -8.51 -5.52 -9.72
CA LEU A 145 -7.41 -5.66 -10.67
C LEU A 145 -7.80 -6.56 -11.84
N GLU A 146 -8.51 -7.66 -11.59
CA GLU A 146 -9.03 -8.56 -12.62
C GLU A 146 -10.04 -7.85 -13.54
N SER A 147 -10.95 -7.06 -12.98
CA SER A 147 -11.88 -6.22 -13.75
C SER A 147 -11.13 -5.27 -14.69
N LEU A 148 -10.06 -4.63 -14.22
CA LEU A 148 -9.24 -3.72 -15.03
C LEU A 148 -8.44 -4.46 -16.12
N GLU A 149 -7.84 -5.61 -15.80
CA GLU A 149 -7.02 -6.38 -16.75
C GLU A 149 -7.86 -7.07 -17.84
N CYS A 150 -9.07 -7.53 -17.50
CA CYS A 150 -9.98 -8.22 -18.41
C CYS A 150 -11.03 -7.30 -19.07
N GLY A 151 -11.16 -6.05 -18.62
CA GLY A 151 -12.19 -5.12 -19.11
C GLY A 151 -13.60 -5.50 -18.69
N LEU A 152 -13.76 -6.22 -17.58
CA LEU A 152 -15.05 -6.67 -17.05
C LEU A 152 -15.68 -5.59 -16.17
N LEU A 153 -17.01 -5.56 -16.11
CA LEU A 153 -17.73 -4.70 -15.17
C LEU A 153 -17.70 -5.30 -13.76
N VAL A 154 -17.98 -4.46 -12.78
CA VAL A 154 -18.18 -4.87 -11.39
C VAL A 154 -19.61 -4.57 -10.98
N MET A 155 -20.23 -5.50 -10.25
CA MET A 155 -21.50 -5.32 -9.57
C MET A 155 -21.24 -5.17 -8.08
N VAL A 156 -21.72 -4.06 -7.52
CA VAL A 156 -21.52 -3.69 -6.12
C VAL A 156 -22.86 -3.48 -5.45
N THR A 157 -23.12 -4.28 -4.42
CA THR A 157 -24.29 -4.13 -3.58
C THR A 157 -23.88 -3.43 -2.29
N LEU A 158 -24.53 -2.33 -1.97
CA LEU A 158 -24.35 -1.61 -0.70
C LEU A 158 -25.29 -2.16 0.36
N LYS A 159 -24.94 -1.95 1.64
CA LYS A 159 -25.80 -2.25 2.80
C LYS A 159 -27.18 -1.57 2.75
N SER A 160 -27.30 -0.48 1.97
CA SER A 160 -28.58 0.18 1.70
C SER A 160 -29.47 -0.56 0.70
N ARG A 161 -29.04 -1.72 0.21
CA ARG A 161 -29.59 -2.46 -0.94
C ARG A 161 -29.45 -1.77 -2.28
N LYS A 162 -28.79 -0.61 -2.35
CA LYS A 162 -28.49 0.04 -3.62
C LYS A 162 -27.41 -0.74 -4.35
N VAL A 163 -27.62 -0.96 -5.65
CA VAL A 163 -26.72 -1.71 -6.52
C VAL A 163 -26.19 -0.80 -7.60
N TYR A 164 -24.88 -0.89 -7.85
CA TYR A 164 -24.22 -0.25 -8.97
C TYR A 164 -23.52 -1.31 -9.82
N VAL A 165 -23.69 -1.21 -11.14
CA VAL A 165 -22.94 -1.98 -12.13
C VAL A 165 -22.15 -0.99 -12.98
N GLY A 166 -20.84 -1.17 -13.09
CA GLY A 166 -20.00 -0.22 -13.81
C GLY A 166 -18.55 -0.64 -13.94
N MET A 167 -17.75 0.20 -14.58
CA MET A 167 -16.31 -0.04 -14.73
C MET A 167 -15.53 0.56 -13.56
N VAL A 168 -14.44 -0.11 -13.18
CA VAL A 168 -13.50 0.41 -12.17
C VAL A 168 -12.71 1.57 -12.77
N ASP A 169 -12.55 2.65 -12.00
CA ASP A 169 -11.72 3.78 -12.41
C ASP A 169 -10.24 3.45 -12.22
N GLU A 170 -9.56 3.10 -13.31
CA GLU A 170 -8.14 2.71 -13.34
C GLU A 170 -7.23 3.78 -12.72
N ALA A 171 -7.47 5.05 -13.08
CA ALA A 171 -6.65 6.16 -12.61
C ALA A 171 -6.76 6.30 -11.10
N ASN A 172 -7.97 6.15 -10.56
CA ASN A 172 -8.14 6.16 -9.11
C ASN A 172 -7.57 4.90 -8.46
N PHE A 173 -7.73 3.69 -9.02
CA PHE A 173 -7.19 2.45 -8.45
C PHE A 173 -5.68 2.54 -8.17
N TYR A 174 -4.89 3.04 -9.13
CA TYR A 174 -3.44 3.16 -8.95
C TYR A 174 -3.01 4.35 -8.06
N ASN A 175 -3.88 5.34 -7.86
CA ASN A 175 -3.62 6.52 -7.00
C ASN A 175 -4.19 6.36 -5.58
N PHE A 176 -5.11 5.41 -5.39
CA PHE A 176 -5.91 5.21 -4.19
C PHE A 176 -5.07 4.80 -2.96
N HIS A 177 -3.93 4.16 -3.16
CA HIS A 177 -2.97 3.79 -2.10
C HIS A 177 -2.22 4.97 -1.46
N THR A 178 -2.81 6.16 -1.44
CA THR A 178 -2.25 7.35 -0.81
C THR A 178 -3.06 7.79 0.43
N HIS A 179 -4.29 7.29 0.60
CA HIS A 179 -5.19 7.71 1.68
C HIS A 179 -5.75 6.51 2.46
N SER A 180 -5.89 6.69 3.78
CA SER A 180 -6.12 5.63 4.77
C SER A 180 -7.53 5.04 4.79
N ASP A 181 -8.48 5.60 4.03
CA ASP A 181 -9.87 5.15 4.01
C ASP A 181 -10.13 4.29 2.78
N ALA A 182 -10.34 2.99 2.98
CA ALA A 182 -10.65 1.99 1.96
C ALA A 182 -11.92 2.38 1.17
N MET A 183 -11.77 2.96 -0.03
CA MET A 183 -12.84 3.38 -0.93
C MET A 183 -12.64 2.77 -2.33
N VAL A 184 -13.73 2.51 -3.03
CA VAL A 184 -13.74 2.03 -4.41
C VAL A 184 -14.35 3.11 -5.30
N SER A 185 -13.68 3.42 -6.41
CA SER A 185 -14.19 4.36 -7.44
C SER A 185 -14.74 3.58 -8.62
N ILE A 186 -16.02 3.79 -8.94
CA ILE A 186 -16.72 3.07 -10.02
C ILE A 186 -17.44 4.08 -10.90
N ILE A 187 -17.33 3.90 -12.21
CA ILE A 187 -18.08 4.68 -13.18
C ILE A 187 -19.33 3.87 -13.56
N PRO A 188 -20.52 4.29 -13.11
CA PRO A 188 -21.74 3.50 -13.21
C PRO A 188 -22.24 3.44 -14.65
N PHE A 189 -22.68 2.25 -15.08
CA PHE A 189 -23.38 2.02 -16.34
C PHE A 189 -24.86 1.78 -16.05
N ILE A 190 -25.15 1.06 -14.96
CA ILE A 190 -26.50 0.77 -14.49
C ILE A 190 -26.54 0.95 -12.97
N SER A 191 -27.63 1.48 -12.43
CA SER A 191 -27.90 1.43 -11.00
C SER A 191 -29.35 1.07 -10.69
N GLY A 192 -29.57 0.61 -9.48
CA GLY A 192 -30.89 0.21 -9.00
C GLY A 192 -30.82 -0.27 -7.56
N TYR A 193 -31.68 -1.20 -7.19
CA TYR A 193 -31.71 -1.76 -5.84
C TYR A 193 -32.06 -3.25 -5.86
N ARG A 194 -31.73 -3.95 -4.78
CA ARG A 194 -32.26 -5.29 -4.53
C ARG A 194 -33.61 -5.20 -3.86
N ASP A 195 -34.61 -5.83 -4.46
CA ASP A 195 -35.93 -5.92 -3.86
C ASP A 195 -35.85 -6.60 -2.48
N LYS A 196 -36.70 -6.17 -1.55
CA LYS A 196 -36.67 -6.66 -0.17
C LYS A 196 -37.04 -8.13 -0.08
N ASP A 197 -38.03 -8.53 -0.87
CA ASP A 197 -38.73 -9.80 -0.69
C ASP A 197 -38.20 -10.85 -1.68
N SER A 198 -37.95 -10.48 -2.94
CA SER A 198 -37.36 -11.38 -3.95
C SER A 198 -35.83 -11.39 -3.97
N LEU A 199 -35.17 -10.37 -3.37
CA LEU A 199 -33.72 -10.12 -3.48
C LEU A 199 -33.21 -9.96 -4.92
N SER A 200 -34.12 -9.83 -5.90
CA SER A 200 -33.77 -9.63 -7.31
C SER A 200 -33.25 -8.22 -7.54
N PHE A 201 -32.31 -8.08 -8.47
CA PHE A 201 -31.81 -6.78 -8.85
C PHE A 201 -32.83 -6.06 -9.74
N MET A 202 -33.35 -4.94 -9.25
CA MET A 202 -34.29 -4.08 -9.96
C MET A 202 -33.53 -2.86 -10.50
N VAL A 203 -33.45 -2.74 -11.82
CA VAL A 203 -32.80 -1.62 -12.49
C VAL A 203 -33.69 -0.37 -12.41
N GLU A 204 -33.14 0.75 -11.94
CA GLU A 204 -33.83 2.05 -11.92
C GLU A 204 -33.25 3.03 -12.94
N HIS A 205 -31.92 3.02 -13.11
CA HIS A 205 -31.22 4.01 -13.92
C HIS A 205 -30.24 3.31 -14.88
N ASN A 206 -30.42 3.57 -16.17
CA ASN A 206 -29.47 3.20 -17.22
C ASN A 206 -28.66 4.45 -17.61
N TYR A 207 -27.40 4.51 -17.17
CA TYR A 207 -26.50 5.62 -17.45
C TYR A 207 -26.00 5.55 -18.89
N THR A 208 -25.85 4.36 -19.46
CA THR A 208 -25.42 4.15 -20.85
C THR A 208 -26.34 4.89 -21.82
N ASP A 209 -27.66 4.82 -21.62
CA ASP A 209 -28.64 5.55 -22.46
C ASP A 209 -28.44 7.07 -22.40
N ILE A 210 -28.08 7.59 -21.23
CA ILE A 210 -27.83 9.02 -21.02
C ILE A 210 -26.50 9.41 -21.66
N TYR A 211 -25.45 8.59 -21.47
CA TYR A 211 -24.13 8.81 -22.06
C TYR A 211 -24.22 8.85 -23.59
N SER A 212 -24.92 7.88 -24.20
CA SER A 212 -25.14 7.86 -25.64
C SER A 212 -25.96 9.05 -26.13
N ARG A 213 -27.07 9.40 -25.46
CA ARG A 213 -27.94 10.52 -25.89
C ARG A 213 -27.25 11.88 -25.79
N LYS A 214 -26.36 12.05 -24.82
CA LYS A 214 -25.61 13.30 -24.60
C LYS A 214 -24.21 13.27 -25.22
N GLU A 215 -23.88 12.23 -25.98
CA GLU A 215 -22.56 12.04 -26.59
C GLU A 215 -21.39 12.13 -25.59
N ILE A 216 -21.63 11.67 -24.36
CA ILE A 216 -20.63 11.65 -23.29
C ILE A 216 -19.75 10.42 -23.49
N THR A 217 -18.46 10.65 -23.69
CA THR A 217 -17.44 9.62 -23.88
C THR A 217 -16.37 9.73 -22.80
N LEU A 218 -15.32 8.91 -22.89
CA LEU A 218 -14.15 9.01 -22.01
C LEU A 218 -13.42 10.35 -22.15
N ASN A 219 -13.49 10.98 -23.32
CA ASN A 219 -12.69 12.17 -23.67
C ASN A 219 -13.55 13.39 -24.05
N SER A 220 -14.86 13.35 -23.81
CA SER A 220 -15.74 14.48 -24.12
C SER A 220 -15.53 15.64 -23.16
N GLU A 221 -15.57 16.87 -23.67
CA GLU A 221 -15.52 18.11 -22.89
C GLU A 221 -16.83 18.89 -23.06
N PRO A 222 -17.34 19.60 -22.02
CA PRO A 222 -16.76 19.75 -20.68
C PRO A 222 -17.03 18.58 -19.72
N LEU A 223 -17.83 17.59 -20.14
CA LEU A 223 -18.32 16.49 -19.31
C LEU A 223 -17.93 15.16 -19.93
N SER A 224 -17.17 14.34 -19.19
CA SER A 224 -16.80 12.97 -19.53
C SER A 224 -17.46 11.99 -18.55
N VAL A 225 -17.37 10.69 -18.82
CA VAL A 225 -17.88 9.66 -17.90
C VAL A 225 -17.22 9.71 -16.51
N TYR A 226 -15.98 10.22 -16.42
CA TYR A 226 -15.26 10.34 -15.14
C TYR A 226 -15.91 11.33 -14.15
N GLN A 227 -16.74 12.28 -14.62
CA GLN A 227 -17.50 13.18 -13.76
C GLN A 227 -18.69 12.50 -13.08
N PHE A 228 -19.07 11.30 -13.51
CA PHE A 228 -20.18 10.52 -12.95
C PHE A 228 -19.73 9.41 -12.00
N ARG A 229 -18.43 9.33 -11.70
CA ARG A 229 -17.88 8.30 -10.81
C ARG A 229 -18.51 8.37 -9.41
N HIS A 230 -18.78 7.21 -8.85
CA HIS A 230 -19.18 7.04 -7.46
C HIS A 230 -17.97 6.58 -6.64
N ILE A 231 -17.73 7.27 -5.52
CA ILE A 231 -16.75 6.88 -4.51
C ILE A 231 -17.50 6.16 -3.40
N LEU A 232 -17.24 4.86 -3.24
CA LEU A 232 -17.95 3.97 -2.35
C LEU A 232 -17.03 3.51 -1.23
N PRO A 233 -17.33 3.82 0.05
CA PRO A 233 -16.58 3.27 1.17
C PRO A 233 -16.72 1.74 1.25
N ILE A 234 -15.62 1.02 1.41
CA ILE A 234 -15.61 -0.46 1.44
C ILE A 234 -16.44 -1.00 2.62
N ASP A 235 -16.46 -0.28 3.75
CA ASP A 235 -17.28 -0.64 4.91
C ASP A 235 -18.79 -0.58 4.64
N GLN A 236 -19.23 0.13 3.59
CA GLN A 236 -20.63 0.20 3.17
C GLN A 236 -21.00 -0.84 2.10
N ILE A 237 -20.02 -1.55 1.55
CA ILE A 237 -20.22 -2.60 0.56
C ILE A 237 -20.63 -3.88 1.30
N GLU A 238 -21.74 -4.47 0.86
CA GLU A 238 -22.23 -5.76 1.34
C GLU A 238 -21.71 -6.90 0.46
N SER A 239 -21.71 -6.72 -0.86
CA SER A 239 -21.14 -7.69 -1.80
C SER A 239 -20.49 -7.00 -3.00
N PHE A 240 -19.47 -7.67 -3.54
CA PHE A 240 -18.67 -7.21 -4.67
C PHE A 240 -18.38 -8.40 -5.59
N SER A 241 -18.66 -8.27 -6.88
CA SER A 241 -18.50 -9.35 -7.85
C SER A 241 -18.19 -8.81 -9.25
N LEU A 242 -17.51 -9.61 -10.07
CA LEU A 242 -17.42 -9.35 -11.51
C LEU A 242 -18.79 -9.51 -12.14
N PHE A 243 -19.07 -8.69 -13.14
CA PHE A 243 -20.34 -8.66 -13.84
C PHE A 243 -20.11 -8.73 -15.33
N ASP A 244 -20.71 -9.75 -15.94
CA ASP A 244 -20.82 -9.89 -17.38
C ASP A 244 -22.28 -9.72 -17.78
N VAL A 245 -22.54 -8.75 -18.65
CA VAL A 245 -23.90 -8.35 -19.04
C VAL A 245 -24.60 -9.49 -19.79
N ASP A 246 -23.89 -10.13 -20.71
CA ASP A 246 -24.44 -11.19 -21.57
C ASP A 246 -24.84 -12.41 -20.74
N THR A 247 -23.97 -12.82 -19.82
CA THR A 247 -24.25 -13.89 -18.86
C THR A 247 -25.45 -13.55 -17.98
N TYR A 248 -25.55 -12.33 -17.46
CA TYR A 248 -26.69 -11.93 -16.62
C TYR A 248 -28.03 -11.98 -17.36
N ILE A 249 -28.07 -11.49 -18.61
CA ILE A 249 -29.29 -11.55 -19.44
C ILE A 249 -29.69 -13.00 -19.70
N SER A 250 -28.73 -13.89 -19.97
CA SER A 250 -29.02 -15.31 -20.19
C SER A 250 -29.68 -15.97 -18.97
N PHE A 251 -29.27 -15.61 -17.75
CA PHE A 251 -29.91 -16.09 -16.52
C PHE A 251 -31.36 -15.61 -16.38
N GLU A 252 -31.64 -14.34 -16.68
CA GLU A 252 -33.02 -13.82 -16.61
C GLU A 252 -33.94 -14.48 -17.65
N GLU A 253 -33.43 -14.72 -18.86
CA GLU A 253 -34.18 -15.43 -19.89
C GLU A 253 -34.48 -16.87 -19.50
N GLU A 254 -33.50 -17.59 -18.94
CA GLU A 254 -33.68 -18.98 -18.52
C GLU A 254 -34.63 -19.09 -17.32
N TYR A 255 -34.51 -18.19 -16.35
CA TYR A 255 -35.44 -18.11 -15.21
C TYR A 255 -36.88 -17.82 -15.66
N SER A 256 -37.05 -16.94 -16.66
CA SER A 256 -38.36 -16.64 -17.24
C SER A 256 -38.95 -17.82 -18.00
N LYS A 257 -38.12 -18.66 -18.63
CA LYS A 257 -38.54 -19.86 -19.37
C LYS A 257 -38.81 -21.06 -18.45
N HIS A 258 -38.07 -21.18 -17.35
CA HIS A 258 -38.15 -22.29 -16.39
C HIS A 258 -38.10 -21.76 -14.95
N PRO A 259 -39.24 -21.28 -14.40
CA PRO A 259 -39.31 -20.93 -12.99
C PRO A 259 -39.00 -22.18 -12.16
N PHE A 260 -38.10 -22.08 -11.19
CA PHE A 260 -37.86 -23.18 -10.25
C PHE A 260 -39.18 -23.48 -9.52
N VAL A 261 -39.83 -24.58 -9.90
CA VAL A 261 -40.97 -25.11 -9.15
C VAL A 261 -40.41 -25.67 -7.86
N GLU A 262 -40.58 -24.93 -6.78
CA GLU A 262 -40.27 -25.39 -5.44
C GLU A 262 -41.20 -26.57 -5.14
N ASN A 263 -40.69 -27.81 -5.24
CA ASN A 263 -41.41 -29.00 -4.82
C ASN A 263 -41.48 -29.01 -3.28
N SER A 264 -42.38 -28.20 -2.72
CA SER A 264 -42.80 -28.27 -1.32
C SER A 264 -43.87 -29.34 -1.12
N ASN A 265 -43.61 -30.56 -1.62
CA ASN A 265 -44.38 -31.75 -1.27
C ASN A 265 -43.42 -32.81 -0.74
N ASN A 266 -42.96 -32.62 0.50
CA ASN A 266 -42.50 -33.73 1.32
C ASN A 266 -43.57 -34.02 2.37
N ASN A 267 -44.47 -34.94 2.00
CA ASN A 267 -44.91 -36.08 2.79
C ASN A 267 -44.97 -35.89 4.32
N ASP A 268 -46.11 -35.38 4.79
CA ASP A 268 -46.67 -35.77 6.10
C ASP A 268 -48.01 -36.50 5.87
N GLU A 269 -47.98 -37.53 5.02
CA GLU A 269 -48.98 -38.61 5.01
C GLU A 269 -48.26 -39.93 4.75
N ALA A 270 -47.78 -40.59 5.82
CA ALA A 270 -47.91 -42.04 6.04
C ALA A 270 -47.17 -42.52 7.30
N ALA A 271 -47.89 -43.29 8.12
CA ALA A 271 -47.45 -44.15 9.24
C ALA A 271 -47.05 -43.41 10.54
N VAL A 272 -47.76 -43.50 11.67
CA VAL A 272 -48.52 -44.59 12.32
C VAL A 272 -49.62 -44.01 13.19
#